data_AF-A0A0H5FSS3-F1
#
_entry.id   AF-A0A0H5FSS3-F1
#
_cell.length_a   1.000
_cell.length_b   1.000
_cell.length_c   1.000
_cell.angle_alpha   90.00
_cell.angle_beta   90.00
_cell.angle_gamma   90.00
#
_symmetry.space_group_name_H-M   'P 1'
#
loop_
_entity.id
_entity.type
_entity.pdbx_description
1 polymer ?
#
loop_
_entity_poly.entity_id
_entity_poly.type
_entity_poly.pdbx_seq_one_letter_code
_entity_poly.pdbx_strand_id
1 'polypeptide(L)'
;MAVIQDLPLELLRRILELLATDRPSQKNLYNATLVARAWRHPSQSLLLYHMHFRTWNLTLCTDALRLNAGCTLRLVDVDWLNARDFLGALQEHDISVETLPVYNTQDSDPDIRLPTIPPDTKLELTHLYFNALSLPSLAFFDSILPAAPFLTYLELEVRDDGELFPTEYMSPFQSIAHQLRHLTISSYSCSPTSQASLSVTRFVAACTSPRSLELCDCSTAYIKDVVTASSGPLALLETELAAGWNDGGTGVAELAAVLELPAVAKLKRWRLSNYTGGGPLLNKEARARWEAVCRARGVEPRDDRCFFTDGDLLTRDQMTRDRRTGCSSESELGIHFRGGKFGDDYY
;
A
#
# COMPACT_ATOMS: atom_id res chain seq x y z
N MET A 1 -38.51 6.23 8.80
CA MET A 1 -37.34 5.80 8.01
C MET A 1 -36.26 6.83 8.23
N ALA A 2 -35.07 6.45 8.69
CA ALA A 2 -33.96 7.40 8.78
C ALA A 2 -33.57 7.81 7.36
N VAL A 3 -33.58 9.12 7.08
CA VAL A 3 -33.11 9.62 5.80
C VAL A 3 -31.59 9.63 5.86
N ILE A 4 -30.90 9.26 4.79
CA ILE A 4 -29.43 9.22 4.72
C ILE A 4 -28.75 10.57 5.06
N GLN A 5 -29.54 11.65 5.12
CA GLN A 5 -29.15 13.00 5.52
C GLN A 5 -29.02 13.18 7.04
N ASP A 6 -29.54 12.24 7.84
CA ASP A 6 -29.58 12.32 9.31
C ASP A 6 -28.43 11.56 9.98
N LEU A 7 -27.44 11.08 9.20
CA LEU A 7 -26.27 10.39 9.77
C LEU A 7 -25.41 11.38 10.58
N PRO A 8 -24.95 10.99 11.78
CA PRO A 8 -23.92 11.74 12.50
C PRO A 8 -22.71 11.99 11.62
N LEU A 9 -22.12 13.18 11.72
CA LEU A 9 -21.02 13.62 10.86
C LEU A 9 -19.81 12.66 10.95
N GLU A 10 -19.56 12.12 12.13
CA GLU A 10 -18.50 11.16 12.42
C GLU A 10 -18.71 9.84 11.67
N LEU A 11 -19.95 9.35 11.63
CA LEU A 11 -20.30 8.12 10.93
C LEU A 11 -20.22 8.31 9.41
N LEU A 12 -20.70 9.45 8.92
CA LEU A 12 -20.57 9.83 7.52
C LEU A 12 -19.09 9.91 7.10
N ARG A 13 -18.26 10.59 7.89
CA ARG A 13 -16.81 10.67 7.64
C ARG A 13 -16.20 9.28 7.58
N ARG A 14 -16.57 8.38 8.50
CA ARG A 14 -16.04 7.01 8.51
C ARG A 14 -16.44 6.20 7.28
N ILE A 15 -17.69 6.33 6.81
CA ILE A 15 -18.15 5.71 5.56
C ILE A 15 -17.33 6.23 4.37
N LEU A 16 -17.12 7.54 4.31
CA LEU A 16 -16.34 8.15 3.23
C LEU A 16 -14.86 7.75 3.28
N GLU A 17 -14.27 7.62 4.46
CA GLU A 17 -12.91 7.10 4.64
C GLU A 17 -12.78 5.66 4.12
N LEU A 18 -13.79 4.82 4.35
CA LEU A 18 -13.83 3.46 3.79
C LEU A 18 -14.00 3.47 2.27
N LEU A 19 -14.77 4.40 1.72
CA LEU A 19 -14.84 4.59 0.27
C LEU A 19 -13.52 5.13 -0.32
N ALA A 20 -12.74 5.86 0.49
CA ALA A 20 -11.46 6.42 0.08
C ALA A 20 -10.33 5.38 0.03
N THR A 21 -10.48 4.26 0.74
CA THR A 21 -9.47 3.18 0.72
C THR A 21 -9.57 2.30 -0.53
N ASP A 22 -10.73 2.24 -1.19
CA ASP A 22 -10.92 1.45 -2.40
C ASP A 22 -10.45 2.22 -3.63
N ARG A 23 -9.51 1.68 -4.43
CA ARG A 23 -9.19 2.26 -5.75
C ARG A 23 -10.29 1.88 -6.77
N PRO A 24 -10.81 2.82 -7.59
CA PRO A 24 -10.47 4.24 -7.68
C PRO A 24 -11.31 5.12 -6.73
N SER A 25 -10.68 5.59 -5.64
CA SER A 25 -11.35 6.28 -4.53
C SER A 25 -11.87 7.66 -4.89
N GLN A 26 -11.18 8.37 -5.79
CA GLN A 26 -11.54 9.73 -6.19
C GLN A 26 -12.90 9.80 -6.88
N LYS A 27 -13.24 8.85 -7.76
CA LYS A 27 -14.55 8.82 -8.43
C LYS A 27 -15.68 8.62 -7.44
N ASN A 28 -15.49 7.73 -6.47
CA ASN A 28 -16.48 7.45 -5.44
C ASN A 28 -16.69 8.65 -4.52
N LEU A 29 -15.60 9.29 -4.07
CA LEU A 29 -15.67 10.51 -3.27
C LEU A 29 -16.29 11.68 -4.05
N TYR A 30 -15.97 11.84 -5.33
CA TYR A 30 -16.60 12.85 -6.18
C TYR A 30 -18.11 12.63 -6.28
N ASN A 31 -18.55 11.40 -6.57
CA ASN A 31 -19.96 11.06 -6.60
C ASN A 31 -20.64 11.30 -5.24
N ALA A 32 -19.96 11.01 -4.14
CA ALA A 32 -20.45 11.26 -2.79
C ALA A 32 -20.71 12.76 -2.53
N THR A 33 -19.95 13.67 -3.16
CA THR A 33 -20.22 15.12 -3.05
C THR A 33 -21.57 15.55 -3.63
N LEU A 34 -22.15 14.72 -4.51
CA LEU A 34 -23.42 14.97 -5.20
C LEU A 34 -24.63 14.35 -4.50
N VAL A 35 -24.42 13.45 -3.52
CA VAL A 35 -25.48 12.71 -2.83
C VAL A 35 -26.36 13.65 -2.00
N ALA A 36 -25.75 14.50 -1.16
CA ALA A 36 -26.45 15.47 -0.34
C ALA A 36 -25.53 16.61 0.08
N ARG A 37 -26.10 17.75 0.47
CA ARG A 37 -25.33 18.92 0.93
C ARG A 37 -24.43 18.60 2.12
N ALA A 38 -24.89 17.78 3.05
CA ALA A 38 -24.12 17.34 4.22
C ALA A 38 -22.91 16.45 3.86
N TRP A 39 -22.94 15.78 2.70
CA TRP A 39 -21.87 14.90 2.22
C TRP A 39 -20.78 15.66 1.48
N ARG A 40 -21.13 16.80 0.87
CA ARG A 40 -20.21 17.59 0.05
C ARG A 40 -18.92 17.95 0.77
N HIS A 41 -19.02 18.58 1.94
CA HIS A 41 -17.81 19.06 2.63
C HIS A 41 -16.91 17.91 3.12
N PRO A 42 -17.41 16.85 3.80
CA PRO A 42 -16.59 15.70 4.16
C PRO A 42 -15.96 14.98 2.97
N SER A 43 -16.71 14.78 1.89
CA SER A 43 -16.18 14.13 0.67
C SER A 43 -15.12 14.99 -0.02
N GLN A 44 -15.33 16.31 -0.11
CA GLN A 44 -14.34 17.24 -0.66
C GLN A 44 -13.08 17.30 0.20
N SER A 45 -13.22 17.34 1.52
CA SER A 45 -12.08 17.28 2.44
C SER A 45 -11.27 15.99 2.19
N LEU A 46 -11.91 14.83 2.08
CA LEU A 46 -11.24 13.55 1.78
C LEU A 46 -10.64 13.48 0.36
N LEU A 47 -11.22 14.17 -0.63
CA LEU A 47 -10.61 14.33 -1.94
C LEU A 47 -9.29 15.11 -1.84
N LEU A 48 -9.24 16.14 -0.99
CA LEU A 48 -8.02 16.91 -0.75
C LEU A 48 -6.99 16.09 0.05
N TYR A 49 -7.41 15.15 0.90
CA TYR A 49 -6.50 14.21 1.59
C TYR A 49 -5.79 13.22 0.65
N HIS A 50 -6.29 13.02 -0.59
CA HIS A 50 -5.76 12.10 -1.59
C HIS A 50 -5.60 12.80 -2.95
N MET A 51 -4.52 13.57 -3.10
CA MET A 51 -4.26 14.30 -4.34
C MET A 51 -3.37 13.48 -5.28
N HIS A 52 -3.79 13.38 -6.55
CA HIS A 52 -3.01 12.73 -7.59
C HIS A 52 -2.64 13.72 -8.68
N PHE A 53 -1.35 14.04 -8.79
CA PHE A 53 -0.85 15.12 -9.65
C PHE A 53 -0.19 14.66 -10.96
N ARG A 54 -0.48 13.43 -11.43
CA ARG A 54 0.21 12.82 -12.59
C ARG A 54 0.14 13.62 -13.89
N THR A 55 -0.80 14.55 -14.06
CA THR A 55 -1.01 15.29 -15.32
C THR A 55 -1.55 16.71 -15.13
N TRP A 56 -1.61 17.20 -13.90
CA TRP A 56 -2.29 18.46 -13.64
C TRP A 56 -1.42 19.65 -14.02
N ASN A 57 -2.09 20.70 -14.51
CA ASN A 57 -1.48 22.01 -14.65
C ASN A 57 -0.94 22.43 -13.28
N LEU A 58 0.38 22.60 -13.17
CA LEU A 58 1.08 22.91 -11.93
C LEU A 58 0.43 24.07 -11.16
N THR A 59 -0.11 25.06 -11.88
CA THR A 59 -0.83 26.20 -11.29
C THR A 59 -2.08 25.80 -10.50
N LEU A 60 -2.85 24.80 -10.96
CA LEU A 60 -4.00 24.29 -10.22
C LEU A 60 -3.57 23.51 -8.98
N CYS A 61 -2.42 22.85 -9.05
CA CYS A 61 -1.85 22.12 -7.92
C CYS A 61 -1.43 23.08 -6.81
N THR A 62 -0.67 24.13 -7.14
CA THR A 62 -0.22 25.12 -6.16
C THR A 62 -1.39 25.89 -5.54
N ASP A 63 -2.41 26.25 -6.33
CA ASP A 63 -3.64 26.86 -5.80
C ASP A 63 -4.38 25.90 -4.84
N ALA A 64 -4.47 24.62 -5.17
CA ALA A 64 -5.07 23.62 -4.29
C ALA A 64 -4.26 23.45 -2.99
N LEU A 65 -2.94 23.40 -3.06
CA LEU A 65 -2.08 23.37 -1.87
C LEU A 65 -2.28 24.61 -1.01
N ARG A 66 -2.28 25.80 -1.61
CA ARG A 66 -2.51 27.06 -0.91
C ARG A 66 -3.84 27.08 -0.14
N LEU A 67 -4.89 26.48 -0.72
CA LEU A 67 -6.19 26.35 -0.05
C LEU A 67 -6.16 25.39 1.15
N ASN A 68 -5.12 24.56 1.27
CA ASN A 68 -4.88 23.60 2.35
C ASN A 68 -3.69 24.01 3.24
N ALA A 69 -3.30 25.29 3.26
CA ALA A 69 -2.22 25.77 4.11
C ALA A 69 -2.45 25.39 5.60
N GLY A 70 -1.41 24.92 6.27
CA GLY A 70 -1.48 24.44 7.67
C GLY A 70 -2.17 23.09 7.87
N CYS A 71 -2.45 22.33 6.81
CA CYS A 71 -3.06 21.00 6.89
C CYS A 71 -2.04 19.87 6.71
N THR A 72 -2.35 18.69 7.25
CA THR A 72 -1.63 17.44 6.93
C THR A 72 -2.39 16.67 5.86
N LEU A 73 -1.77 16.48 4.70
CA LEU A 73 -2.25 15.63 3.61
C LEU A 73 -1.79 14.20 3.84
N ARG A 74 -2.65 13.22 3.56
CA ARG A 74 -2.35 11.82 3.82
C ARG A 74 -1.57 11.17 2.69
N LEU A 75 -2.03 11.36 1.46
CA LEU A 75 -1.42 10.78 0.27
C LEU A 75 -1.32 11.86 -0.80
N VAL A 76 -0.09 12.05 -1.29
CA VAL A 76 0.16 12.94 -2.41
C VAL A 76 1.02 12.23 -3.44
N ASP A 77 0.38 11.84 -4.55
CA ASP A 77 1.10 11.26 -5.68
C ASP A 77 1.67 12.38 -6.55
N VAL A 78 2.99 12.49 -6.58
CA VAL A 78 3.71 13.56 -7.26
C VAL A 78 4.40 13.01 -8.50
N ASP A 79 4.19 13.68 -9.62
CA ASP A 79 5.02 13.46 -10.80
C ASP A 79 6.38 14.12 -10.56
N TRP A 80 7.46 13.40 -10.85
CA TRP A 80 8.83 13.86 -10.67
C TRP A 80 9.08 15.24 -11.27
N LEU A 81 8.55 15.50 -12.47
CA LEU A 81 8.76 16.77 -13.18
C LEU A 81 8.26 17.96 -12.36
N ASN A 82 7.31 17.73 -11.46
CA ASN A 82 6.70 18.74 -10.60
C ASN A 82 7.17 18.64 -9.14
N ALA A 83 8.00 17.65 -8.78
CA ALA A 83 8.37 17.40 -7.38
C ALA A 83 9.04 18.61 -6.73
N ARG A 84 9.85 19.36 -7.49
CA ARG A 84 10.47 20.61 -7.05
C ARG A 84 9.43 21.63 -6.59
N ASP A 85 8.55 22.03 -7.49
CA ASP A 85 7.60 23.09 -7.25
C ASP A 85 6.57 22.65 -6.21
N PHE A 86 6.23 21.37 -6.20
CA PHE A 86 5.37 20.74 -5.23
C PHE A 86 5.94 20.81 -3.81
N LEU A 87 7.18 20.35 -3.60
CA LEU A 87 7.85 20.40 -2.30
C LEU A 87 8.05 21.84 -1.82
N GLY A 88 8.37 22.76 -2.75
CA GLY A 88 8.43 24.19 -2.45
C GLY A 88 7.10 24.72 -1.94
N ALA A 89 5.99 24.38 -2.59
CA ALA A 89 4.65 24.80 -2.20
C ALA A 89 4.18 24.16 -0.89
N LEU A 90 4.51 22.89 -0.62
CA LEU A 90 4.25 22.27 0.68
C LEU A 90 4.91 23.07 1.80
N GLN A 91 6.18 23.43 1.61
CA GLN A 91 6.94 24.19 2.59
C GLN A 91 6.43 25.62 2.73
N GLU A 92 6.17 26.32 1.61
CA GLU A 92 5.67 27.70 1.59
C GLU A 92 4.33 27.83 2.32
N HIS A 93 3.50 26.79 2.28
CA HIS A 93 2.15 26.79 2.84
C HIS A 93 2.03 25.99 4.14
N ASP A 94 3.14 25.55 4.74
CA ASP A 94 3.15 24.78 6.00
C ASP A 94 2.25 23.53 5.93
N ILE A 95 2.39 22.76 4.85
CA ILE A 95 1.60 21.55 4.59
C ILE A 95 2.46 20.33 4.89
N SER A 96 1.94 19.46 5.76
CA SER A 96 2.58 18.18 6.08
C SER A 96 2.06 17.07 5.15
N VAL A 97 2.87 16.07 4.84
CA VAL A 97 2.49 14.93 3.98
C VAL A 97 2.88 13.62 4.64
N GLU A 98 1.93 12.70 4.83
CA GLU A 98 2.19 11.39 5.43
C GLU A 98 2.77 10.37 4.43
N THR A 99 2.26 10.36 3.19
CA THR A 99 2.67 9.43 2.13
C THR A 99 2.96 10.19 0.85
N LEU A 100 4.17 10.03 0.31
CA LEU A 100 4.62 10.73 -0.90
C LEU A 100 5.13 9.75 -1.95
N PRO A 101 4.27 9.23 -2.83
CA PRO A 101 4.72 8.44 -3.97
C PRO A 101 5.22 9.35 -5.08
N VAL A 102 6.42 9.09 -5.57
CA VAL A 102 7.05 9.85 -6.66
C VAL A 102 7.12 8.98 -7.91
N TYR A 103 6.53 9.44 -9.01
CA TYR A 103 6.41 8.70 -10.28
C TYR A 103 7.08 9.42 -11.45
N ASN A 104 7.38 8.69 -12.53
CA ASN A 104 7.77 9.20 -13.85
C ASN A 104 9.02 10.10 -13.91
N THR A 105 10.21 9.57 -13.63
CA THR A 105 11.44 10.25 -14.04
C THR A 105 11.76 9.77 -15.45
N GLN A 106 11.42 10.54 -16.49
CA GLN A 106 12.03 10.26 -17.78
C GLN A 106 13.54 10.45 -17.67
N ASP A 107 14.27 9.43 -18.09
CA ASP A 107 15.70 9.18 -17.93
C ASP A 107 16.61 10.17 -18.72
N SER A 108 16.22 11.44 -18.84
CA SER A 108 16.80 12.30 -19.89
C SER A 108 16.96 13.78 -19.57
N ASP A 109 16.61 14.26 -18.37
CA ASP A 109 16.94 15.65 -18.00
C ASP A 109 17.90 15.72 -16.79
N PRO A 110 19.22 15.57 -17.02
CA PRO A 110 20.23 15.63 -15.96
C PRO A 110 20.36 17.00 -15.28
N ASP A 111 19.71 18.05 -15.81
CA ASP A 111 19.93 19.43 -15.37
C ASP A 111 18.85 20.00 -14.46
N ILE A 112 17.80 19.23 -14.13
CA ILE A 112 16.79 19.68 -13.16
C ILE A 112 17.37 19.58 -11.75
N ARG A 113 18.07 20.65 -11.34
CA ARG A 113 18.44 20.88 -9.94
C ARG A 113 17.17 21.02 -9.11
N LEU A 114 16.91 20.00 -8.31
CA LEU A 114 15.86 20.05 -7.30
C LEU A 114 16.21 21.08 -6.21
N PRO A 115 15.20 21.68 -5.58
CA PRO A 115 15.41 22.56 -4.45
C PRO A 115 15.88 21.68 -3.30
N THR A 116 16.96 22.11 -2.65
CA THR A 116 17.41 21.48 -1.42
C THR A 116 16.39 21.83 -0.33
N ILE A 117 15.71 20.81 0.21
CA ILE A 117 14.89 20.93 1.41
C ILE A 117 15.82 21.44 2.51
N PRO A 118 15.48 22.55 3.20
CA PRO A 118 16.34 23.07 4.26
C PRO A 118 16.60 22.00 5.32
N PRO A 119 17.84 21.89 5.82
CA PRO A 119 18.26 20.80 6.71
C PRO A 119 17.48 20.73 8.03
N ASP A 120 16.86 21.84 8.45
CA ASP A 120 16.04 21.92 9.66
C ASP A 120 14.57 21.52 9.44
N THR A 121 14.18 21.23 8.19
CA THR A 121 12.81 20.85 7.85
C THR A 121 12.53 19.44 8.38
N LYS A 122 11.40 19.29 9.08
CA LYS A 122 10.91 17.99 9.55
C LYS A 122 9.60 17.67 8.83
N LEU A 123 9.68 16.76 7.89
CA LEU A 123 8.53 16.22 7.18
C LEU A 123 7.86 15.15 8.05
N GLU A 124 6.53 15.17 8.13
CA GLU A 124 5.71 14.10 8.73
C GLU A 124 5.60 12.86 7.83
N LEU A 125 6.58 12.67 6.93
CA LEU A 125 6.59 11.60 5.95
C LEU A 125 6.79 10.25 6.66
N THR A 126 5.78 9.39 6.55
CA THR A 126 5.78 8.04 7.14
C THR A 126 5.97 6.94 6.11
N HIS A 127 5.59 7.20 4.85
CA HIS A 127 5.67 6.26 3.75
C HIS A 127 6.21 6.93 2.48
N LEU A 128 7.24 6.31 1.90
CA LEU A 128 7.91 6.73 0.69
C LEU A 128 7.98 5.58 -0.33
N TYR A 129 7.65 5.88 -1.58
CA TYR A 129 7.65 4.93 -2.70
C TYR A 129 8.57 5.43 -3.81
N PHE A 130 9.40 4.53 -4.36
CA PHE A 130 10.24 4.81 -5.51
C PHE A 130 10.18 3.71 -6.57
N ASN A 131 10.07 4.14 -7.82
CA ASN A 131 10.20 3.30 -8.99
C ASN A 131 11.68 3.29 -9.46
N ALA A 132 12.34 2.13 -9.53
CA ALA A 132 13.75 2.04 -9.95
C ALA A 132 14.00 2.25 -11.44
N LEU A 133 12.97 2.16 -12.29
CA LEU A 133 13.04 2.62 -13.68
C LEU A 133 13.03 4.15 -13.76
N SER A 134 12.84 4.82 -12.62
CA SER A 134 12.63 6.26 -12.55
C SER A 134 13.23 6.83 -11.27
N LEU A 135 14.55 6.84 -11.14
CA LEU A 135 15.24 7.30 -9.95
C LEU A 135 15.37 8.83 -9.89
N PRO A 136 14.96 9.46 -8.78
CA PRO A 136 15.39 10.81 -8.43
C PRO A 136 16.90 10.99 -8.45
N SER A 137 17.39 12.23 -8.57
CA SER A 137 18.82 12.51 -8.38
C SER A 137 19.28 12.20 -6.94
N LEU A 138 20.56 11.86 -6.74
CA LEU A 138 21.13 11.62 -5.40
C LEU A 138 20.90 12.79 -4.44
N ALA A 139 21.01 14.03 -4.94
CA ALA A 139 20.77 15.24 -4.16
C ALA A 139 19.33 15.32 -3.58
N PHE A 140 18.36 14.70 -4.26
CA PHE A 140 17.01 14.53 -3.72
C PHE A 140 17.02 13.68 -2.45
N PHE A 141 17.63 12.50 -2.52
CA PHE A 141 17.70 11.54 -1.42
C PHE A 141 18.48 12.11 -0.24
N ASP A 142 19.61 12.77 -0.51
CA ASP A 142 20.42 13.45 0.49
C ASP A 142 19.65 14.56 1.22
N SER A 143 18.59 15.09 0.61
CA SER A 143 17.78 16.17 1.17
C SER A 143 16.51 15.66 1.85
N ILE A 144 15.77 14.72 1.24
CA ILE A 144 14.48 14.25 1.75
C ILE A 144 14.62 13.24 2.89
N LEU A 145 15.60 12.33 2.83
CA LEU A 145 15.70 11.26 3.84
C LEU A 145 16.08 11.81 5.22
N PRO A 146 17.04 12.76 5.36
CA PRO A 146 17.31 13.40 6.65
C PRO A 146 16.13 14.24 7.15
N ALA A 147 15.34 14.82 6.25
CA ALA A 147 14.16 15.60 6.57
C ALA A 147 12.95 14.74 6.99
N ALA A 148 13.01 13.41 6.82
CA ALA A 148 11.90 12.48 7.08
C ALA A 148 12.17 11.53 8.27
N PRO A 149 12.30 12.04 9.51
CA PRO A 149 12.62 11.22 10.68
C PRO A 149 11.50 10.22 11.08
N PHE A 150 10.29 10.41 10.56
CA PHE A 150 9.13 9.54 10.83
C PHE A 150 8.94 8.45 9.76
N LEU A 151 9.84 8.37 8.78
CA LEU A 151 9.74 7.42 7.69
C LEU A 151 9.94 5.99 8.22
N THR A 152 8.85 5.23 8.24
CA THR A 152 8.82 3.86 8.77
C THR A 152 8.39 2.83 7.74
N TYR A 153 7.90 3.29 6.59
CA TYR A 153 7.52 2.46 5.46
C TYR A 153 8.29 2.90 4.22
N LEU A 154 9.01 1.97 3.60
CA LEU A 154 9.65 2.17 2.31
C LEU A 154 9.15 1.14 1.28
N GLU A 155 8.78 1.59 0.10
CA GLU A 155 8.47 0.73 -1.05
C GLU A 155 9.49 0.98 -2.16
N LEU A 156 10.14 -0.11 -2.59
CA LEU A 156 11.18 -0.10 -3.58
C LEU A 156 10.81 -1.03 -4.72
N GLU A 157 10.82 -0.48 -5.92
CA GLU A 157 10.77 -1.28 -7.13
C GLU A 157 12.19 -1.72 -7.52
N VAL A 158 12.35 -2.97 -7.94
CA VAL A 158 13.61 -3.56 -8.38
C VAL A 158 13.65 -3.53 -9.90
N ARG A 159 14.83 -3.28 -10.47
CA ARG A 159 15.05 -3.30 -11.92
C ARG A 159 14.92 -4.71 -12.50
N ASP A 160 14.82 -4.80 -13.82
CA ASP A 160 14.67 -6.09 -14.52
C ASP A 160 15.82 -7.08 -14.26
N ASP A 161 17.01 -6.59 -13.94
CA ASP A 161 18.19 -7.39 -13.60
C ASP A 161 18.19 -7.91 -12.15
N GLY A 162 17.19 -7.54 -11.34
CA GLY A 162 17.08 -7.90 -9.93
C GLY A 162 17.85 -6.96 -8.99
N GLU A 163 18.53 -5.93 -9.50
CA GLU A 163 19.21 -4.93 -8.68
C GLU A 163 18.22 -3.85 -8.19
N LEU A 164 18.34 -3.43 -6.92
CA LEU A 164 17.55 -2.32 -6.38
C LEU A 164 17.92 -1.02 -7.09
N PHE A 165 19.14 -0.56 -6.83
CA PHE A 165 19.64 0.72 -7.30
C PHE A 165 21.12 0.61 -7.66
N PRO A 166 21.64 1.54 -8.47
CA PRO A 166 23.08 1.74 -8.59
C PRO A 166 23.72 1.93 -7.20
N THR A 167 24.98 1.50 -7.05
CA THR A 167 25.64 1.40 -5.73
C THR A 167 25.70 2.76 -5.01
N GLU A 168 25.82 3.84 -5.76
CA GLU A 168 25.83 5.22 -5.29
C GLU A 168 24.53 5.63 -4.57
N TYR A 169 23.38 5.05 -4.92
CA TYR A 169 22.10 5.33 -4.25
C TYR A 169 21.96 4.63 -2.92
N MET A 170 22.79 3.61 -2.63
CA MET A 170 22.60 2.82 -1.41
C MET A 170 22.93 3.56 -0.13
N SER A 171 23.86 4.52 -0.18
CA SER A 171 24.31 5.27 1.00
C SER A 171 23.15 6.05 1.67
N PRO A 172 22.35 6.86 0.94
CA PRO A 172 21.18 7.51 1.51
C PRO A 172 20.20 6.53 2.19
N PHE A 173 19.85 5.41 1.55
CA PHE A 173 18.91 4.45 2.13
C PHE A 173 19.48 3.73 3.36
N GLN A 174 20.77 3.44 3.40
CA GLN A 174 21.40 2.85 4.58
C GLN A 174 21.26 3.75 5.82
N SER A 175 21.27 5.08 5.64
CA SER A 175 21.09 6.03 6.75
C SER A 175 19.74 5.88 7.46
N ILE A 176 18.69 5.48 6.74
CA ILE A 176 17.34 5.28 7.27
C ILE A 176 16.98 3.81 7.52
N ALA A 177 17.83 2.85 7.18
CA ALA A 177 17.47 1.43 7.25
C ALA A 177 17.01 1.00 8.67
N HIS A 178 17.62 1.56 9.71
CA HIS A 178 17.33 1.26 11.10
C HIS A 178 15.95 1.73 11.60
N GLN A 179 15.35 2.76 10.97
CA GLN A 179 14.02 3.28 11.32
C GLN A 179 12.88 2.57 10.58
N LEU A 180 13.18 1.85 9.50
CA LEU A 180 12.18 1.15 8.70
C LEU A 180 11.55 -0.02 9.47
N ARG A 181 10.22 -0.05 9.48
CA ARG A 181 9.39 -1.10 10.07
C ARG A 181 8.64 -1.90 9.03
N HIS A 182 8.35 -1.28 7.88
CA HIS A 182 7.67 -1.87 6.75
C HIS A 182 8.56 -1.66 5.52
N LEU A 183 8.84 -2.75 4.82
CA LEU A 183 9.60 -2.73 3.59
C LEU A 183 8.81 -3.50 2.53
N THR A 184 8.57 -2.86 1.40
CA THR A 184 7.99 -3.49 0.22
C THR A 184 9.04 -3.51 -0.88
N ILE A 185 9.22 -4.66 -1.52
CA ILE A 185 10.13 -4.85 -2.64
C ILE A 185 9.33 -5.48 -3.78
N SER A 186 9.18 -4.77 -4.89
CA SER A 186 8.43 -5.25 -6.06
C SER A 186 9.35 -5.44 -7.25
N SER A 187 9.11 -6.46 -8.09
CA SER A 187 9.81 -6.64 -9.37
C SER A 187 8.82 -6.61 -10.52
N TYR A 188 9.04 -5.77 -11.54
CA TYR A 188 8.14 -5.72 -12.70
C TYR A 188 8.47 -6.76 -13.79
N SER A 189 9.63 -7.41 -13.70
CA SER A 189 10.00 -8.38 -14.72
C SER A 189 9.24 -9.68 -14.49
N CYS A 190 8.61 -10.20 -15.54
CA CYS A 190 7.93 -11.51 -15.53
C CYS A 190 8.86 -12.69 -15.24
N SER A 191 10.17 -12.43 -15.13
CA SER A 191 11.22 -13.39 -14.90
C SER A 191 12.30 -12.74 -14.02
N PRO A 192 11.99 -12.37 -12.75
CA PRO A 192 13.05 -11.93 -11.86
C PRO A 192 14.10 -13.02 -11.83
N THR A 193 15.38 -12.64 -11.80
CA THR A 193 16.45 -13.59 -11.54
C THR A 193 16.03 -14.46 -10.34
N SER A 194 16.30 -15.76 -10.40
CA SER A 194 15.81 -16.69 -9.38
C SER A 194 16.33 -16.35 -7.98
N GLN A 195 17.32 -15.47 -7.86
CA GLN A 195 17.98 -15.10 -6.61
C GLN A 195 17.93 -13.60 -6.41
N ALA A 196 17.87 -13.18 -5.15
CA ALA A 196 17.95 -11.76 -4.84
C ALA A 196 19.36 -11.23 -5.07
N SER A 197 19.49 -10.01 -5.58
CA SER A 197 20.80 -9.43 -5.76
C SER A 197 21.50 -9.16 -4.43
N LEU A 198 22.82 -8.97 -4.52
CA LEU A 198 23.63 -8.66 -3.35
C LEU A 198 23.30 -7.28 -2.76
N SER A 199 22.82 -6.32 -3.57
CA SER A 199 22.40 -5.01 -3.09
C SER A 199 21.11 -5.10 -2.27
N VAL A 200 20.12 -5.86 -2.75
CA VAL A 200 18.86 -6.15 -2.05
C VAL A 200 19.14 -6.76 -0.69
N THR A 201 19.87 -7.88 -0.67
CA THR A 201 20.13 -8.63 0.56
C THR A 201 20.92 -7.80 1.58
N ARG A 202 21.92 -7.02 1.14
CA ARG A 202 22.66 -6.11 2.03
C ARG A 202 21.77 -5.02 2.62
N PHE A 203 20.89 -4.42 1.83
CA PHE A 203 19.98 -3.38 2.33
C PHE A 203 18.98 -3.94 3.35
N VAL A 204 18.40 -5.10 3.04
CA VAL A 204 17.46 -5.79 3.94
C VAL A 204 18.16 -6.20 5.25
N ALA A 205 19.42 -6.62 5.19
CA ALA A 205 20.23 -6.90 6.37
C ALA A 205 20.52 -5.64 7.21
N ALA A 206 20.66 -4.47 6.58
CA ALA A 206 20.82 -3.19 7.28
C ALA A 206 19.53 -2.73 7.98
N CYS A 207 18.36 -3.23 7.58
CA CYS A 207 17.10 -2.97 8.25
C CYS A 207 17.03 -3.78 9.55
N THR A 208 17.24 -3.14 10.69
CA THR A 208 17.29 -3.80 12.02
C THR A 208 15.95 -3.79 12.76
N SER A 209 14.99 -2.98 12.31
CA SER A 209 13.65 -2.87 12.89
C SER A 209 12.48 -3.42 12.04
N PRO A 210 12.66 -4.24 10.98
CA PRO A 210 11.56 -4.62 10.12
C PRO A 210 10.58 -5.52 10.89
N ARG A 211 9.29 -5.16 10.82
CA ARG A 211 8.18 -5.95 11.36
C ARG A 211 7.34 -6.56 10.25
N SER A 212 7.31 -5.91 9.10
CA SER A 212 6.57 -6.33 7.92
C SER A 212 7.50 -6.32 6.71
N LEU A 213 7.41 -7.37 5.92
CA LEU A 213 8.08 -7.47 4.64
C LEU A 213 7.04 -7.86 3.58
N GLU A 214 6.99 -7.11 2.49
CA GLU A 214 6.14 -7.40 1.34
C GLU A 214 7.02 -7.59 0.11
N LEU A 215 6.83 -8.71 -0.59
CA LEU A 215 7.63 -9.09 -1.76
C LEU A 215 6.68 -9.34 -2.93
N CYS A 216 6.72 -8.47 -3.94
CA CYS A 216 5.80 -8.55 -5.07
C CYS A 216 6.46 -9.15 -6.30
N ASP A 217 5.73 -10.00 -7.02
CA ASP A 217 6.16 -10.67 -8.25
C ASP A 217 7.52 -11.39 -8.10
N CYS A 218 7.72 -12.11 -7.00
CA CYS A 218 8.99 -12.74 -6.66
C CYS A 218 8.96 -14.27 -6.85
N SER A 219 10.13 -14.86 -7.19
CA SER A 219 10.32 -16.31 -7.11
C SER A 219 10.47 -16.78 -5.66
N THR A 220 10.21 -18.05 -5.40
CA THR A 220 10.41 -18.70 -4.08
C THR A 220 11.86 -18.59 -3.58
N ALA A 221 12.83 -18.71 -4.47
CA ALA A 221 14.25 -18.57 -4.15
C ALA A 221 14.61 -17.11 -3.82
N TYR A 222 14.10 -16.13 -4.56
CA TYR A 222 14.22 -14.71 -4.21
C TYR A 222 13.64 -14.41 -2.82
N ILE A 223 12.42 -14.89 -2.54
CA ILE A 223 11.77 -14.76 -1.22
C ILE A 223 12.67 -15.33 -0.12
N LYS A 224 13.22 -16.52 -0.34
CA LYS A 224 14.11 -17.18 0.62
C LYS A 224 15.37 -16.34 0.87
N ASP A 225 16.00 -15.81 -0.16
CA ASP A 225 17.22 -14.99 -0.03
C ASP A 225 16.95 -13.71 0.77
N VAL A 226 15.87 -12.99 0.45
CA VAL A 226 15.50 -11.76 1.16
C VAL A 226 15.11 -12.03 2.61
N VAL A 227 14.30 -13.06 2.87
CA VAL A 227 13.92 -13.44 4.24
C VAL A 227 15.15 -13.90 5.04
N THR A 228 16.09 -14.62 4.42
CA THR A 228 17.35 -15.01 5.06
C THR A 228 18.21 -13.80 5.43
N ALA A 229 18.21 -12.77 4.59
CA ALA A 229 18.95 -11.53 4.83
C ALA A 229 18.32 -10.66 5.93
N SER A 230 17.04 -10.85 6.25
CA SER A 230 16.36 -10.06 7.28
C SER A 230 17.00 -10.26 8.66
N SER A 231 17.47 -9.17 9.27
CA SER A 231 18.18 -9.21 10.55
C SER A 231 17.25 -9.32 11.76
N GLY A 232 15.98 -8.96 11.59
CA GLY A 232 14.97 -8.90 12.65
C GLY A 232 13.87 -9.96 12.50
N PRO A 233 13.17 -10.31 13.60
CA PRO A 233 12.01 -11.19 13.52
C PRO A 233 10.82 -10.48 12.87
N LEU A 234 10.33 -11.04 11.76
CA LEU A 234 9.16 -10.58 11.05
C LEU A 234 7.89 -11.01 11.78
N ALA A 235 6.91 -10.10 11.86
CA ALA A 235 5.57 -10.37 12.37
C ALA A 235 4.56 -10.60 11.24
N LEU A 236 4.79 -9.98 10.09
CA LEU A 236 4.00 -10.09 8.87
C LEU A 236 4.91 -10.30 7.66
N LEU A 237 4.54 -11.27 6.82
CA LEU A 237 5.13 -11.50 5.51
C LEU A 237 3.99 -11.45 4.49
N GLU A 238 4.13 -10.62 3.48
CA GLU A 238 3.26 -10.60 2.32
C GLU A 238 4.09 -10.98 1.09
N THR A 239 3.55 -11.88 0.28
CA THR A 239 4.22 -12.33 -0.93
C THR A 239 3.22 -12.42 -2.06
N GLU A 240 3.62 -11.95 -3.22
CA GLU A 240 2.99 -12.20 -4.50
C GLU A 240 4.02 -12.96 -5.36
N LEU A 241 3.60 -14.11 -5.88
CA LEU A 241 4.49 -15.04 -6.55
C LEU A 241 4.54 -14.76 -8.04
N ALA A 242 5.75 -14.72 -8.60
CA ALA A 242 5.96 -14.57 -10.03
C ALA A 242 5.27 -15.69 -10.84
N ALA A 243 5.00 -15.40 -12.12
CA ALA A 243 4.51 -16.42 -13.05
C ALA A 243 5.46 -17.63 -13.09
N GLY A 244 4.89 -18.84 -13.14
CA GLY A 244 5.66 -20.08 -13.22
C GLY A 244 6.38 -20.53 -11.94
N TRP A 245 6.15 -19.85 -10.80
CA TRP A 245 6.80 -20.17 -9.51
C TRP A 245 6.66 -21.65 -9.06
N ASN A 246 5.69 -22.39 -9.59
CA ASN A 246 5.44 -23.79 -9.26
C ASN A 246 5.38 -24.72 -10.49
N ASP A 247 5.99 -24.33 -11.62
CA ASP A 247 6.00 -25.17 -12.83
C ASP A 247 6.69 -26.52 -12.60
N GLY A 248 7.69 -26.56 -11.72
CA GLY A 248 8.36 -27.79 -11.27
C GLY A 248 7.62 -28.57 -10.18
N GLY A 249 6.50 -28.05 -9.67
CA GLY A 249 5.72 -28.65 -8.58
C GLY A 249 6.38 -28.59 -7.19
N THR A 250 7.55 -27.98 -7.06
CA THR A 250 8.33 -27.86 -5.81
C THR A 250 8.07 -26.59 -5.03
N GLY A 251 7.39 -25.60 -5.61
CA GLY A 251 7.25 -24.26 -5.04
C GLY A 251 6.65 -24.27 -3.64
N VAL A 252 5.66 -25.12 -3.36
CA VAL A 252 5.06 -25.23 -2.00
C VAL A 252 6.08 -25.72 -0.98
N ALA A 253 6.94 -26.67 -1.35
CA ALA A 253 7.99 -27.16 -0.46
C ALA A 253 9.07 -26.10 -0.21
N GLU A 254 9.35 -25.27 -1.22
CA GLU A 254 10.28 -24.14 -1.09
C GLU A 254 9.71 -23.04 -0.18
N LEU A 255 8.42 -22.71 -0.31
CA LEU A 255 7.73 -21.82 0.64
C LEU A 255 7.72 -22.40 2.06
N ALA A 256 7.54 -23.71 2.20
CA ALA A 256 7.65 -24.37 3.50
C ALA A 256 9.05 -24.20 4.11
N ALA A 257 10.12 -24.27 3.29
CA ALA A 257 11.47 -24.04 3.77
C ALA A 257 11.73 -22.59 4.22
N VAL A 258 11.00 -21.60 3.68
CA VAL A 258 11.06 -20.22 4.17
C VAL A 258 10.61 -20.14 5.63
N LEU A 259 9.58 -20.89 6.04
CA LEU A 259 9.08 -20.92 7.43
C LEU A 259 10.07 -21.49 8.45
N GLU A 260 11.14 -22.14 8.00
CA GLU A 260 12.22 -22.63 8.88
C GLU A 260 13.28 -21.56 9.15
N LEU A 261 13.23 -20.41 8.47
CA LEU A 261 14.24 -19.36 8.62
C LEU A 261 14.11 -18.62 9.96
N PRO A 262 15.22 -18.21 10.59
CA PRO A 262 15.18 -17.50 11.88
C PRO A 262 14.33 -16.23 11.86
N ALA A 263 14.37 -15.47 10.76
CA ALA A 263 13.62 -14.22 10.61
C ALA A 263 12.10 -14.42 10.73
N VAL A 264 11.56 -15.60 10.38
CA VAL A 264 10.13 -15.88 10.44
C VAL A 264 9.72 -16.77 11.62
N ALA A 265 10.64 -17.05 12.55
CA ALA A 265 10.33 -17.84 13.74
C ALA A 265 9.23 -17.23 14.64
N LYS A 266 8.99 -15.91 14.52
CA LYS A 266 7.91 -15.18 15.22
C LYS A 266 6.83 -14.65 14.29
N LEU A 267 6.78 -15.18 13.06
CA LEU A 267 5.80 -14.77 12.06
C LEU A 267 4.40 -15.10 12.58
N LYS A 268 3.52 -14.11 12.60
CA LYS A 268 2.12 -14.29 13.03
C LYS A 268 1.21 -14.56 11.85
N ARG A 269 1.48 -13.89 10.73
CA ARG A 269 0.64 -13.89 9.54
C ARG A 269 1.51 -13.97 8.29
N TRP A 270 1.06 -14.78 7.34
CA TRP A 270 1.60 -14.78 5.99
C TRP A 270 0.46 -14.57 5.00
N ARG A 271 0.49 -13.44 4.30
CA ARG A 271 -0.44 -13.15 3.21
C ARG A 271 0.15 -13.57 1.87
N LEU A 272 -0.62 -14.33 1.12
CA LEU A 272 -0.28 -14.75 -0.23
C LEU A 272 -1.27 -14.10 -1.19
N SER A 273 -0.83 -13.03 -1.85
CA SER A 273 -1.67 -12.20 -2.70
C SER A 273 -1.83 -12.81 -4.09
N ASN A 274 -3.06 -12.80 -4.59
CA ASN A 274 -3.44 -13.32 -5.91
C ASN A 274 -3.51 -12.14 -6.90
N TYR A 275 -2.41 -11.46 -7.17
CA TYR A 275 -2.48 -10.38 -8.14
C TYR A 275 -2.66 -10.93 -9.56
N THR A 276 -3.46 -10.20 -10.34
CA THR A 276 -4.05 -10.62 -11.61
C THR A 276 -3.24 -10.17 -12.83
N GLY A 277 -1.96 -9.82 -12.66
CA GLY A 277 -1.07 -9.32 -13.72
C GLY A 277 -0.73 -10.31 -14.85
N GLY A 278 -1.45 -11.44 -14.95
CA GLY A 278 -1.30 -12.43 -16.02
C GLY A 278 -0.76 -13.80 -15.58
N GLY A 279 -0.38 -13.96 -14.31
CA GLY A 279 0.05 -15.25 -13.77
C GLY A 279 -1.13 -16.21 -13.51
N PRO A 280 -0.93 -17.54 -13.64
CA PRO A 280 -1.93 -18.50 -13.22
C PRO A 280 -2.14 -18.39 -11.72
N LEU A 281 -3.40 -18.14 -11.31
CA LEU A 281 -3.81 -18.20 -9.92
C LEU A 281 -3.28 -19.49 -9.28
N LEU A 282 -2.77 -19.38 -8.05
CA LEU A 282 -2.44 -20.54 -7.22
C LEU A 282 -3.57 -21.57 -7.34
N ASN A 283 -3.25 -22.74 -7.90
CA ASN A 283 -4.26 -23.78 -7.97
C ASN A 283 -4.70 -24.13 -6.54
N LYS A 284 -5.98 -24.49 -6.38
CA LYS A 284 -6.59 -24.67 -5.06
C LYS A 284 -5.84 -25.67 -4.18
N GLU A 285 -5.22 -26.67 -4.79
CA GLU A 285 -4.44 -27.70 -4.09
C GLU A 285 -3.13 -27.14 -3.53
N ALA A 286 -2.33 -26.45 -4.35
CA ALA A 286 -1.08 -25.82 -3.93
C ALA A 286 -1.33 -24.81 -2.82
N ARG A 287 -2.38 -24.00 -2.94
CA ARG A 287 -2.82 -23.08 -1.89
C ARG A 287 -3.20 -23.81 -0.61
N ALA A 288 -4.04 -24.84 -0.69
CA ALA A 288 -4.42 -25.62 0.49
C ALA A 288 -3.22 -26.26 1.20
N ARG A 289 -2.22 -26.73 0.44
CA ARG A 289 -0.97 -27.28 1.02
C ARG A 289 -0.15 -26.19 1.71
N TRP A 290 0.05 -25.03 1.08
CA TRP A 290 0.73 -23.89 1.72
C TRP A 290 0.01 -23.44 3.00
N GLU A 291 -1.32 -23.32 2.97
CA GLU A 291 -2.11 -22.94 4.13
C GLU A 291 -1.97 -23.97 5.27
N ALA A 292 -1.94 -25.26 4.95
CA ALA A 292 -1.73 -26.33 5.93
C ALA A 292 -0.34 -26.24 6.59
N VAL A 293 0.71 -25.96 5.82
CA VAL A 293 2.07 -25.76 6.35
C VAL A 293 2.12 -24.53 7.27
N CYS A 294 1.51 -23.41 6.86
CA CYS A 294 1.43 -22.21 7.71
C CYS A 294 0.77 -22.51 9.05
N ARG A 295 -0.41 -23.14 9.03
CA ARG A 295 -1.17 -23.50 10.25
C ARG A 295 -0.38 -24.45 11.15
N ALA A 296 0.32 -25.43 10.57
CA ALA A 296 1.18 -26.35 11.33
C ALA A 296 2.33 -25.62 12.06
N ARG A 297 2.74 -24.45 11.57
CA ARG A 297 3.74 -23.58 12.19
C ARG A 297 3.13 -22.47 13.08
N GLY A 298 1.82 -22.48 13.29
CA GLY A 298 1.12 -21.43 14.04
C GLY A 298 1.03 -20.09 13.33
N VAL A 299 1.34 -20.05 12.03
CA VAL A 299 1.21 -18.88 11.17
C VAL A 299 -0.20 -18.86 10.59
N GLU A 300 -0.89 -17.73 10.70
CA GLU A 300 -2.21 -17.52 10.10
C GLU A 300 -2.04 -17.24 8.59
N PRO A 301 -2.45 -18.15 7.69
CA PRO A 301 -2.43 -17.86 6.26
C PRO A 301 -3.58 -16.90 5.90
N ARG A 302 -3.30 -15.90 5.07
CA ARG A 302 -4.29 -14.95 4.55
C ARG A 302 -4.21 -14.82 3.03
N ASP A 303 -5.32 -14.40 2.45
CA ASP A 303 -5.40 -14.03 1.05
C ASP A 303 -5.42 -12.52 0.85
N ASP A 304 -5.68 -12.13 -0.40
CA ASP A 304 -5.79 -10.76 -0.86
C ASP A 304 -6.94 -9.98 -0.20
N ARG A 305 -7.87 -10.66 0.49
CA ARG A 305 -8.98 -9.99 1.16
C ARG A 305 -8.45 -9.30 2.41
N CYS A 306 -8.42 -7.97 2.35
CA CYS A 306 -8.27 -7.12 3.51
C CYS A 306 -9.45 -7.33 4.46
N PHE A 307 -9.39 -8.34 5.32
CA PHE A 307 -10.23 -8.35 6.50
C PHE A 307 -9.75 -7.19 7.37
N PHE A 308 -10.63 -6.22 7.64
CA PHE A 308 -10.44 -5.28 8.74
C PHE A 308 -10.19 -6.12 9.98
N THR A 309 -8.92 -6.37 10.32
CA THR A 309 -8.59 -7.04 11.55
C THR A 309 -8.96 -6.11 12.66
N ASP A 310 -10.02 -6.50 13.36
CA ASP A 310 -10.38 -6.15 14.72
C ASP A 310 -9.76 -4.81 15.16
N GLY A 311 -10.52 -3.74 14.94
CA GLY A 311 -10.49 -2.70 15.95
C GLY A 311 -10.69 -3.39 17.30
N ASP A 312 -9.96 -2.96 18.32
CA ASP A 312 -10.27 -3.20 19.72
C ASP A 312 -11.69 -2.69 20.04
N LEU A 313 -12.69 -3.36 19.48
CA LEU A 313 -14.07 -3.31 19.91
C LEU A 313 -14.09 -4.11 21.20
N LEU A 314 -13.84 -3.38 22.28
CA LEU A 314 -14.54 -3.50 23.55
C LEU A 314 -15.54 -4.66 23.54
N THR A 315 -15.13 -5.75 24.18
CA THR A 315 -15.98 -6.76 24.83
C THR A 315 -17.31 -7.07 24.12
N ARG A 316 -17.27 -8.13 23.32
CA ARG A 316 -18.39 -8.89 22.74
C ARG A 316 -19.42 -9.43 23.77
N ASP A 317 -19.27 -9.08 25.05
CA ASP A 317 -20.08 -9.55 26.18
C ASP A 317 -21.27 -8.64 26.55
N GLN A 318 -21.42 -7.46 25.93
CA GLN A 318 -22.53 -6.54 26.25
C GLN A 318 -23.74 -6.61 25.31
N MET A 319 -23.66 -7.29 24.16
CA MET A 319 -24.75 -7.26 23.16
C MET A 319 -25.75 -8.41 23.24
N THR A 320 -25.57 -9.38 24.14
CA THR A 320 -26.47 -10.55 24.29
C THR A 320 -27.51 -10.42 25.40
N ARG A 321 -27.60 -9.29 26.12
CA ARG A 321 -28.54 -9.16 27.26
C ARG A 321 -29.88 -8.46 27.00
N ASP A 322 -30.07 -7.74 25.89
CA ASP A 322 -31.28 -6.92 25.70
C ASP A 322 -32.24 -7.36 24.57
N ARG A 323 -32.28 -8.65 24.22
CA ARG A 323 -33.30 -9.18 23.28
C ARG A 323 -34.11 -10.35 23.82
N ARG A 324 -34.68 -10.18 25.01
CA ARG A 324 -35.88 -10.92 25.43
C ARG A 324 -36.93 -9.94 25.94
N THR A 325 -37.84 -9.51 25.06
CA THR A 325 -39.27 -9.29 25.31
C THR A 325 -39.95 -8.65 24.09
N GLY A 326 -41.14 -9.15 23.72
CA GLY A 326 -42.06 -8.59 22.69
C GLY A 326 -41.85 -9.19 21.30
N CYS A 327 -42.53 -10.26 20.85
CA CYS A 327 -43.96 -10.51 20.68
C CYS A 327 -44.61 -9.73 19.51
N SER A 328 -44.94 -10.48 18.44
CA SER A 328 -46.21 -10.51 17.69
C SER A 328 -46.19 -10.17 16.19
N SER A 329 -46.78 -11.12 15.43
CA SER A 329 -47.62 -11.02 14.21
C SER A 329 -47.05 -10.32 12.96
N GLU A 330 -46.78 -11.08 11.90
CA GLU A 330 -47.70 -11.37 10.76
C GLU A 330 -47.91 -10.18 9.82
N SER A 331 -47.40 -10.31 8.59
CA SER A 331 -48.21 -10.17 7.37
C SER A 331 -47.36 -10.52 6.15
N GLU A 332 -47.79 -11.56 5.45
CA GLU A 332 -47.36 -11.95 4.11
C GLU A 332 -47.70 -10.85 3.11
N LEU A 333 -46.77 -10.52 2.21
CA LEU A 333 -47.07 -9.89 0.94
C LEU A 333 -46.05 -10.38 -0.09
N GLY A 334 -46.51 -11.35 -0.89
CA GLY A 334 -45.81 -11.83 -2.07
C GLY A 334 -45.83 -10.76 -3.16
N ILE A 335 -44.67 -10.49 -3.75
CA ILE A 335 -44.56 -9.73 -4.99
C ILE A 335 -43.76 -10.55 -5.98
N HIS A 336 -44.49 -11.07 -6.98
CA HIS A 336 -43.97 -11.59 -8.23
C HIS A 336 -43.30 -10.46 -9.00
N PHE A 337 -42.03 -10.63 -9.39
CA PHE A 337 -41.45 -9.89 -10.52
C PHE A 337 -41.08 -10.81 -11.67
N ARG A 338 -41.56 -10.38 -12.83
CA ARG A 338 -41.58 -11.03 -14.13
C ARG A 338 -40.24 -10.81 -14.82
N GLY A 339 -39.65 -11.88 -15.36
CA GLY A 339 -38.42 -11.82 -16.14
C GLY A 339 -38.60 -11.04 -17.43
N GLY A 340 -37.67 -10.12 -17.69
CA GLY A 340 -37.47 -9.46 -18.97
C GLY A 340 -36.13 -9.91 -19.55
N LYS A 341 -36.17 -10.60 -20.70
CA LYS A 341 -35.02 -10.92 -21.54
C LYS A 341 -34.54 -9.63 -22.22
N PHE A 342 -33.25 -9.32 -22.11
CA PHE A 342 -32.58 -8.40 -23.02
C PHE A 342 -31.81 -9.23 -24.05
N GLY A 343 -32.06 -8.91 -25.32
CA GLY A 343 -31.43 -9.53 -26.47
C GLY A 343 -30.05 -8.93 -26.74
N ASP A 344 -29.15 -9.81 -27.16
CA ASP A 344 -27.91 -9.50 -27.84
C ASP A 344 -28.23 -9.06 -29.27
N ASP A 345 -27.69 -7.91 -29.68
CA ASP A 345 -27.46 -7.54 -31.08
C ASP A 345 -26.36 -6.47 -31.10
N TYR A 346 -25.13 -6.88 -31.39
CA TYR A 346 -24.08 -6.00 -31.88
C TYR A 346 -23.51 -6.60 -33.17
N TYR A 347 -23.77 -5.89 -34.26
CA TYR A 347 -23.08 -5.98 -35.54
C TYR A 347 -21.68 -5.35 -35.46
#